data_AF-F2NHU9-F1
#
_entry.id   AF-F2NHU9-F1
#
_cell.length_a   1.000
_cell.length_b   1.000
_cell.length_c   1.000
_cell.angle_alpha   90.00
_cell.angle_beta   90.00
_cell.angle_gamma   90.00
#
_symmetry.space_group_name_H-M   'P 1'
#
loop_
_entity.id
_entity.type
_entity.pdbx_description
1 polymer ?
#
loop_
_entity_poly.entity_id
_entity_poly.type
_entity_poly.pdbx_seq_one_letter_code
_entity_poly.pdbx_strand_id
1 'polypeptide(L)'
;MRVGKIMIRDAITVSPETSVLEAIKIMQELDIRHLPVVRQGNFAGWLSSRDLYQVMLAAMLEEITVGEIMNTNPISVTPETGLEEAAHLIREHKIGGVPVLSGRKLVGVLTVIDLLSAFLFMLEALQSSSRLDVALPEDPLAYEEACRLIREAGGEIINVGLGAAQAGKERIYAFRLARIDLKPIIASLKDHGVKVVELVE
;
A
#
# COMPACT_ATOMS: atom_id res chain seq x y z
N MET A 1 5.51 8.83 -5.13
CA MET A 1 4.88 9.68 -4.06
C MET A 1 5.78 9.67 -2.81
N ARG A 2 5.70 10.61 -1.86
CA ARG A 2 6.53 10.58 -0.63
C ARG A 2 5.74 10.06 0.58
N VAL A 3 6.41 9.37 1.50
CA VAL A 3 5.82 8.84 2.75
C VAL A 3 5.11 9.93 3.55
N GLY A 4 5.69 11.14 3.66
CA GLY A 4 5.11 12.24 4.43
C GLY A 4 3.73 12.71 3.97
N LYS A 5 3.28 12.34 2.76
CA LYS A 5 1.93 12.65 2.25
C LYS A 5 0.85 11.68 2.74
N ILE A 6 1.23 10.48 3.18
CA ILE A 6 0.27 9.42 3.51
C ILE A 6 0.46 8.82 4.92
N MET A 7 1.59 9.10 5.57
CA MET A 7 1.84 8.61 6.92
C MET A 7 0.82 9.15 7.93
N ILE A 8 0.55 8.36 8.95
CA ILE A 8 -0.24 8.77 10.11
C ILE A 8 0.66 9.60 11.02
N ARG A 9 0.39 10.90 11.16
CA ARG A 9 1.26 11.84 11.89
C ARG A 9 1.15 11.68 13.41
N ASP A 10 -0.08 11.62 13.92
CA ASP A 10 -0.37 11.55 15.34
C ASP A 10 -0.57 10.09 15.77
N ALA A 11 0.48 9.29 15.61
CA ALA A 11 0.45 7.90 16.00
C ALA A 11 0.30 7.77 17.52
N ILE A 12 -0.54 6.83 17.97
CA ILE A 12 -0.66 6.47 19.39
C ILE A 12 0.66 5.83 19.83
N THR A 13 1.26 6.35 20.90
CA THR A 13 2.55 5.89 21.42
C THR A 13 2.43 5.40 22.86
N VAL A 14 3.36 4.54 23.27
CA VAL A 14 3.53 4.09 24.66
C VAL A 14 4.93 4.45 25.18
N SER A 15 5.17 4.32 26.48
CA SER A 15 6.51 4.47 27.06
C SER A 15 7.15 3.09 27.29
N PRO A 16 8.48 3.02 27.50
CA PRO A 16 9.12 1.74 27.83
C PRO A 16 8.61 1.11 29.13
N GLU A 17 8.03 1.90 30.03
CA GLU A 17 7.50 1.46 31.32
C GLU A 17 6.07 0.94 31.23
N THR A 18 5.36 1.19 30.11
CA THR A 18 4.02 0.64 29.86
C THR A 18 4.04 -0.88 29.96
N SER A 19 3.05 -1.47 30.63
CA SER A 19 2.97 -2.93 30.74
C SER A 19 2.56 -3.57 29.41
N VAL A 20 2.98 -4.81 29.18
CA VAL A 20 2.58 -5.59 28.00
C VAL A 20 1.06 -5.77 27.92
N LEU A 21 0.38 -5.99 29.05
CA LEU A 21 -1.08 -6.14 29.10
C LEU A 21 -1.80 -4.85 28.68
N GLU A 22 -1.31 -3.69 29.13
CA GLU A 22 -1.82 -2.40 28.70
C GLU A 22 -1.59 -2.17 27.20
N ALA A 23 -0.41 -2.50 26.68
CA ALA A 23 -0.13 -2.41 25.25
C ALA A 23 -1.06 -3.30 24.41
N ILE A 24 -1.35 -4.54 24.86
CA ILE A 24 -2.34 -5.43 24.23
C ILE A 24 -3.71 -4.77 24.22
N LYS A 25 -4.14 -4.21 25.36
CA LYS A 25 -5.44 -3.54 25.48
C LYS A 25 -5.56 -2.36 24.52
N ILE A 26 -4.54 -1.49 24.45
CA ILE A 26 -4.51 -0.36 23.51
C ILE A 26 -4.63 -0.85 22.06
N MET A 27 -3.86 -1.88 21.68
CA MET A 27 -3.92 -2.46 20.34
C MET A 27 -5.30 -3.00 20.00
N GLN A 28 -5.97 -3.68 20.94
CA GLN A 28 -7.31 -4.24 20.75
C GLN A 28 -8.40 -3.17 20.69
N GLU A 29 -8.37 -2.19 21.59
CA GLU A 29 -9.39 -1.14 21.67
C GLU A 29 -9.36 -0.21 20.47
N LEU A 30 -8.17 0.04 19.91
CA LEU A 30 -7.97 0.94 18.77
C LEU A 30 -7.84 0.22 17.42
N ASP A 31 -7.91 -1.12 17.42
CA ASP A 31 -7.69 -1.98 16.25
C ASP A 31 -6.39 -1.65 15.48
N ILE A 32 -5.30 -1.45 16.23
CA ILE A 32 -3.96 -1.17 15.70
C ILE A 32 -3.00 -2.30 16.04
N ARG A 33 -2.00 -2.51 15.17
CA ARG A 33 -1.04 -3.62 15.30
C ARG A 33 0.37 -3.18 15.66
N HIS A 34 0.61 -1.88 15.77
CA HIS A 34 1.92 -1.33 16.05
C HIS A 34 1.81 -0.16 17.02
N LEU A 35 2.72 -0.13 17.98
CA LEU A 35 2.89 0.95 18.94
C LEU A 35 4.34 1.42 18.87
N PRO A 36 4.60 2.63 18.34
CA PRO A 36 5.85 3.31 18.58
C PRO A 36 6.05 3.56 20.08
N VAL A 37 7.26 3.33 20.55
CA VAL A 37 7.67 3.57 21.93
C VAL A 37 8.48 4.86 21.99
N VAL A 38 8.07 5.78 22.85
CA VAL A 38 8.69 7.10 23.01
C VAL A 38 9.14 7.31 24.44
N ARG A 39 10.37 7.79 24.63
CA ARG A 39 10.92 8.19 25.93
C ARG A 39 11.47 9.60 25.83
N GLN A 40 11.04 10.48 26.75
CA GLN A 40 11.46 11.89 26.79
C GLN A 40 11.29 12.60 25.42
N GLY A 41 10.19 12.29 24.73
CA GLY A 41 9.86 12.86 23.41
C GLY A 41 10.72 12.37 22.25
N ASN A 42 11.58 11.37 22.44
CA ASN A 42 12.36 10.73 21.37
C ASN A 42 11.89 9.31 21.14
N PHE A 43 12.03 8.84 19.91
CA PHE A 43 11.78 7.45 19.56
C PHE A 43 12.75 6.54 20.31
N ALA A 44 12.19 5.54 21.02
CA ALA A 44 12.93 4.61 21.87
C ALA A 44 12.84 3.16 21.35
N GLY A 45 11.77 2.83 20.62
CA GLY A 45 11.61 1.50 20.04
C GLY A 45 10.28 1.31 19.33
N TRP A 46 10.09 0.11 18.81
CA TRP A 46 8.91 -0.30 18.06
C TRP A 46 8.35 -1.58 18.64
N LEU A 47 7.05 -1.60 18.88
CA LEU A 47 6.33 -2.77 19.33
C LEU A 47 5.28 -3.15 18.29
N SER A 48 5.29 -4.40 17.84
CA SER A 48 4.26 -4.96 16.99
C SER A 48 3.44 -6.00 17.73
N SER A 49 2.22 -6.27 17.26
CA SER A 49 1.41 -7.36 17.79
C SER A 49 2.09 -8.73 17.68
N ARG A 50 3.06 -8.89 16.77
CA ARG A 50 3.86 -10.11 16.64
C ARG A 50 4.81 -10.31 17.82
N ASP A 51 5.39 -9.22 18.33
CA ASP A 51 6.32 -9.26 19.47
C ASP A 51 5.57 -9.70 20.74
N LEU A 52 4.31 -9.29 20.87
CA LEU A 52 3.43 -9.66 21.98
C LEU A 52 3.15 -11.17 22.05
N TYR A 53 3.02 -11.86 20.90
CA TYR A 53 2.74 -13.30 20.88
C TYR A 53 3.81 -14.13 21.58
N GLN A 54 5.08 -13.69 21.56
CA GLN A 54 6.18 -14.44 22.14
C GLN A 54 6.16 -14.43 23.67
N VAL A 55 5.59 -13.38 24.27
CA VAL A 55 5.60 -13.16 25.72
C VAL A 55 4.22 -13.25 26.37
N MET A 56 3.17 -13.49 25.59
CA MET A 56 1.78 -13.42 26.06
C MET A 56 1.51 -14.30 27.29
N LEU A 57 2.00 -15.54 27.31
CA LEU A 57 1.83 -16.44 28.46
C LEU A 57 2.63 -15.98 29.67
N ALA A 58 3.85 -15.49 29.47
CA ALA A 58 4.70 -15.00 30.55
C ALA A 58 4.11 -13.73 31.20
N ALA A 59 3.56 -12.83 30.38
CA ALA A 59 2.92 -11.59 30.82
C ALA A 59 1.64 -11.81 31.65
N MET A 60 1.09 -13.04 31.68
CA MET A 60 -0.02 -13.40 32.58
C MET A 60 0.44 -13.81 33.98
N LEU A 61 1.72 -14.17 34.13
CA LEU A 61 2.29 -14.69 35.37
C LEU A 61 3.13 -13.64 36.09
N GLU A 62 3.78 -12.75 35.32
CA GLU A 62 4.67 -11.71 35.82
C GLU A 62 4.47 -10.41 35.04
N GLU A 63 4.81 -9.28 35.67
CA GLU A 63 4.72 -7.97 35.02
C GLU A 63 5.90 -7.77 34.07
N ILE A 64 5.61 -7.79 32.77
CA ILE A 64 6.57 -7.51 31.70
C ILE A 64 6.27 -6.13 31.12
N THR A 65 7.29 -5.31 30.96
CA THR A 65 7.19 -3.98 30.38
C THR A 65 7.47 -4.00 28.88
N VAL A 66 6.94 -3.02 28.16
CA VAL A 66 7.20 -2.82 26.72
C VAL A 66 8.69 -2.64 26.45
N GLY A 67 9.42 -1.97 27.33
CA GLY A 67 10.85 -1.71 27.20
C GLY A 67 11.71 -2.98 27.13
N GLU A 68 11.24 -4.08 27.73
CA GLU A 68 11.93 -5.37 27.73
C GLU A 68 11.80 -6.13 26.41
N ILE A 69 10.73 -5.86 25.65
CA ILE A 69 10.38 -6.63 24.44
C ILE A 69 10.39 -5.80 23.15
N MET A 70 10.43 -4.47 23.24
CA MET A 70 10.41 -3.59 22.07
C MET A 70 11.65 -3.78 21.21
N ASN A 71 11.48 -3.66 19.89
CA ASN A 71 12.60 -3.56 18.97
C ASN A 71 13.19 -2.13 19.04
N THR A 72 14.41 -2.01 19.57
CA THR A 72 15.11 -0.73 19.74
C THR A 72 15.78 -0.21 18.47
N ASN A 73 15.94 -1.06 17.44
CA ASN A 73 16.52 -0.69 16.16
C ASN A 73 15.69 -1.24 14.98
N PRO A 74 14.43 -0.81 14.84
CA PRO A 74 13.57 -1.24 13.75
C PRO A 74 14.00 -0.58 12.44
N ILE A 75 13.62 -1.20 11.33
CA ILE A 75 13.65 -0.52 10.03
C ILE A 75 12.70 0.68 10.11
N SER A 76 13.20 1.84 9.75
CA SER A 76 12.48 3.11 9.76
C SER A 76 12.65 3.82 8.43
N VAL A 77 11.74 4.75 8.15
CA VAL A 77 11.78 5.61 6.97
C VAL A 77 11.70 7.08 7.39
N THR A 78 11.93 7.99 6.45
CA THR A 78 11.76 9.43 6.69
C THR A 78 10.53 9.96 5.94
N PRO A 79 10.02 11.16 6.26
CA PRO A 79 8.96 11.77 5.47
C PRO A 79 9.31 11.97 3.99
N GLU A 80 10.60 12.03 3.67
CA GLU A 80 11.11 12.23 2.31
C GLU A 80 11.29 10.94 1.51
N THR A 81 11.28 9.79 2.20
CA THR A 81 11.41 8.46 1.59
C THR A 81 10.32 8.26 0.52
N GLY A 82 10.70 7.66 -0.61
CA GLY A 82 9.77 7.32 -1.68
C GLY A 82 8.76 6.25 -1.22
N LEU A 83 7.52 6.35 -1.68
CA LEU A 83 6.47 5.37 -1.37
C LEU A 83 6.88 3.96 -1.81
N GLU A 84 7.46 3.87 -3.00
CA GLU A 84 7.88 2.65 -3.66
C GLU A 84 9.03 1.98 -2.88
N GLU A 85 9.95 2.80 -2.36
CA GLU A 85 11.04 2.36 -1.48
C GLU A 85 10.49 1.86 -0.12
N ALA A 86 9.57 2.60 0.51
CA ALA A 86 8.94 2.17 1.75
C ALA A 86 8.15 0.85 1.57
N ALA A 87 7.43 0.72 0.45
CA ALA A 87 6.73 -0.52 0.10
C ALA A 87 7.71 -1.68 -0.14
N HIS A 88 8.87 -1.42 -0.76
CA HIS A 88 9.92 -2.41 -0.93
C HIS A 88 10.44 -2.91 0.41
N LEU A 89 10.82 -2.00 1.33
CA LEU A 89 11.30 -2.34 2.67
C LEU A 89 10.28 -3.16 3.46
N ILE A 90 9.02 -2.71 3.46
CA ILE A 90 7.92 -3.40 4.15
C ILE A 90 7.74 -4.83 3.62
N ARG A 91 7.79 -5.01 2.30
CA ARG A 91 7.66 -6.32 1.64
C ARG A 91 8.86 -7.22 1.88
N GLU A 92 10.07 -6.70 1.66
CA GLU A 92 11.34 -7.43 1.78
C GLU A 92 11.53 -7.98 3.18
N HIS A 93 11.32 -7.14 4.19
CA HIS A 93 11.50 -7.49 5.59
C HIS A 93 10.25 -8.13 6.22
N LYS A 94 9.17 -8.31 5.47
CA LYS A 94 7.91 -8.96 5.91
C LYS A 94 7.35 -8.33 7.20
N ILE A 95 7.39 -7.01 7.27
CA ILE A 95 6.90 -6.20 8.39
C ILE A 95 5.54 -5.57 8.06
N GLY A 96 4.71 -5.32 9.07
CA GLY A 96 3.36 -4.78 8.87
C GLY A 96 3.30 -3.25 8.83
N GLY A 97 4.37 -2.59 9.25
CA GLY A 97 4.49 -1.14 9.29
C GLY A 97 5.86 -0.71 9.80
N VAL A 98 6.16 0.57 9.63
CA VAL A 98 7.43 1.20 9.99
C VAL A 98 7.18 2.52 10.71
N PRO A 99 8.04 2.87 11.70
CA PRO A 99 8.08 4.22 12.22
C PRO A 99 8.65 5.17 11.16
N VAL A 100 8.06 6.36 11.08
CA VAL A 100 8.58 7.46 10.26
C VAL A 100 9.29 8.44 11.17
N LEU A 101 10.59 8.62 10.95
CA LEU A 101 11.47 9.38 11.83
C LEU A 101 12.02 10.63 11.12
N SER A 102 12.18 11.70 11.89
CA SER A 102 13.01 12.86 11.55
C SER A 102 14.13 12.96 12.58
N GLY A 103 15.31 12.46 12.23
CA GLY A 103 16.38 12.23 13.21
C GLY A 103 15.92 11.23 14.28
N ARG A 104 15.90 11.65 15.55
CA ARG A 104 15.44 10.82 16.69
C ARG A 104 13.96 11.02 17.04
N LYS A 105 13.25 11.90 16.32
CA LYS A 105 11.84 12.18 16.58
C LYS A 105 10.98 11.25 15.75
N LEU A 106 10.01 10.63 16.40
CA LEU A 106 8.88 10.03 15.71
C LEU A 106 8.01 11.15 15.14
N VAL A 107 7.78 11.13 13.84
CA VAL A 107 6.92 12.11 13.14
C VAL A 107 5.74 11.46 12.44
N GLY A 108 5.67 10.13 12.47
CA GLY A 108 4.50 9.37 12.05
C GLY A 108 4.74 7.88 11.99
N VAL A 109 3.75 7.17 11.47
CA VAL A 109 3.76 5.73 11.19
C VAL A 109 3.27 5.49 9.77
N LEU A 110 3.83 4.49 9.11
CA LEU A 110 3.35 4.01 7.82
C LEU A 110 3.11 2.49 7.91
N THR A 111 1.93 2.04 7.53
CA THR A 111 1.55 0.62 7.54
C THR A 111 1.28 0.09 6.13
N VAL A 112 1.18 -1.24 6.01
CA VAL A 112 0.73 -1.89 4.77
C VAL A 112 -0.66 -1.42 4.33
N ILE A 113 -1.55 -1.07 5.27
CA ILE A 113 -2.91 -0.60 4.94
C ILE A 113 -2.84 0.80 4.32
N ASP A 114 -1.98 1.67 4.82
CA ASP A 114 -1.76 3.01 4.26
C ASP A 114 -1.16 2.92 2.86
N LEU A 115 -0.21 2.01 2.64
CA LEU A 115 0.35 1.72 1.31
C LEU A 115 -0.73 1.23 0.34
N LEU A 116 -1.55 0.26 0.76
CA LEU A 116 -2.65 -0.26 -0.07
C LEU A 116 -3.65 0.85 -0.42
N SER A 117 -4.04 1.66 0.56
CA SER A 117 -4.94 2.80 0.36
C SER A 117 -4.36 3.83 -0.61
N ALA A 118 -3.07 4.14 -0.48
CA ALA A 118 -2.34 5.01 -1.38
C ALA A 118 -2.32 4.48 -2.83
N PHE A 119 -2.11 3.18 -3.02
CA PHE A 119 -2.16 2.57 -4.35
C PHE A 119 -3.58 2.52 -4.92
N LEU A 120 -4.59 2.19 -4.12
CA LEU A 120 -5.99 2.20 -4.56
C LEU A 120 -6.43 3.60 -5.01
N PHE A 121 -6.01 4.64 -4.29
CA PHE A 121 -6.24 6.03 -4.67
C PHE A 121 -5.52 6.39 -5.97
N MET A 122 -4.24 6.05 -6.10
CA MET A 122 -3.44 6.36 -7.29
C MET A 122 -3.94 5.65 -8.56
N LEU A 123 -4.50 4.44 -8.40
CA LEU A 123 -5.08 3.65 -9.49
C LEU A 123 -6.55 4.03 -9.77
N GLU A 124 -7.11 4.97 -9.01
CA GLU A 124 -8.54 5.32 -8.99
C GLU A 124 -9.46 4.10 -8.92
N ALA A 125 -9.04 3.07 -8.18
CA ALA A 125 -9.67 1.76 -8.18
C ALA A 125 -10.98 1.69 -7.37
N LEU A 126 -11.29 2.75 -6.61
CA LEU A 126 -12.47 2.84 -5.74
C LEU A 126 -13.66 3.54 -6.40
N GLN A 127 -13.49 4.09 -7.61
CA GLN A 127 -14.57 4.72 -8.36
C GLN A 127 -15.33 3.67 -9.17
N SER A 128 -16.64 3.90 -9.40
CA SER A 128 -17.40 3.14 -10.39
C SER A 128 -16.76 3.34 -11.76
N SER A 129 -16.10 2.30 -12.26
CA SER A 129 -15.25 2.35 -13.45
C SER A 129 -15.37 1.04 -14.22
N SER A 130 -15.21 1.11 -15.53
CA SER A 130 -15.09 -0.08 -16.38
C SER A 130 -13.62 -0.38 -16.60
N ARG A 131 -13.21 -1.65 -16.59
CA ARG A 131 -11.82 -2.05 -16.87
C ARG A 131 -11.77 -2.97 -18.09
N LEU A 132 -10.77 -2.73 -18.93
CA LEU A 132 -10.46 -3.53 -20.11
C LEU A 132 -8.97 -3.85 -20.16
N ASP A 133 -8.64 -5.13 -20.18
CA ASP A 133 -7.27 -5.60 -20.35
C ASP A 133 -7.04 -5.96 -21.83
N VAL A 134 -6.03 -5.33 -22.43
CA VAL A 134 -5.77 -5.38 -23.87
C VAL A 134 -4.34 -5.84 -24.12
N ALA A 135 -4.14 -6.85 -24.97
CA ALA A 135 -2.82 -7.27 -25.40
C ALA A 135 -2.37 -6.41 -26.59
N LEU A 136 -1.22 -5.74 -26.43
CA LEU A 136 -0.60 -4.90 -27.45
C LEU A 136 0.83 -5.37 -27.72
N PRO A 137 1.32 -5.28 -28.97
CA PRO A 137 2.73 -5.52 -29.27
C PRO A 137 3.64 -4.54 -28.52
N GLU A 138 4.93 -4.87 -28.37
CA GLU A 138 5.95 -3.97 -27.83
C GLU A 138 6.34 -2.86 -28.83
N ASP A 139 5.34 -2.06 -29.23
CA ASP A 139 5.44 -0.93 -30.14
C ASP A 139 4.77 0.29 -29.50
N PRO A 140 5.47 1.43 -29.32
CA PRO A 140 4.87 2.66 -28.80
C PRO A 140 3.61 3.11 -29.55
N LEU A 141 3.55 2.89 -30.87
CA LEU A 141 2.40 3.30 -31.69
C LEU A 141 1.15 2.46 -31.41
N ALA A 142 1.31 1.21 -31.01
CA ALA A 142 0.18 0.34 -30.68
C ALA A 142 -0.56 0.82 -29.42
N TYR A 143 0.17 1.38 -28.45
CA TYR A 143 -0.43 2.01 -27.27
C TYR A 143 -1.24 3.26 -27.63
N GLU A 144 -0.67 4.13 -28.48
CA GLU A 144 -1.34 5.34 -28.93
C GLU A 144 -2.61 5.03 -29.73
N GLU A 145 -2.54 4.02 -30.60
CA GLU A 145 -3.67 3.56 -31.40
C GLU A 145 -4.79 2.97 -30.52
N ALA A 146 -4.46 2.12 -29.55
CA ALA A 146 -5.43 1.60 -28.59
C ALA A 146 -6.12 2.74 -27.81
N CYS A 147 -5.35 3.73 -27.36
CA CYS A 147 -5.90 4.90 -26.69
C CYS A 147 -6.84 5.71 -27.61
N ARG A 148 -6.49 5.86 -28.89
CA ARG A 148 -7.31 6.56 -29.88
C ARG A 148 -8.65 5.84 -30.10
N LEU A 149 -8.61 4.54 -30.36
CA LEU A 149 -9.80 3.70 -30.59
C LEU A 149 -10.75 3.73 -29.38
N ILE A 150 -10.22 3.64 -28.16
CA ILE A 150 -11.02 3.73 -26.94
C ILE A 150 -11.74 5.08 -26.84
N ARG A 151 -11.04 6.20 -27.09
CA ARG A 151 -11.62 7.54 -27.01
C ARG A 151 -12.65 7.81 -28.11
N GLU A 152 -12.40 7.36 -29.34
CA GLU A 152 -13.33 7.52 -30.46
C GLU A 152 -14.62 6.72 -30.25
N ALA A 153 -14.53 5.57 -29.57
CA ALA A 153 -15.68 4.78 -29.14
C ALA A 153 -16.38 5.34 -27.87
N GLY A 154 -15.97 6.53 -27.39
CA GLY A 154 -16.60 7.24 -26.28
C GLY A 154 -16.02 6.94 -24.89
N GLY A 155 -14.96 6.14 -24.80
CA GLY A 155 -14.31 5.81 -23.53
C GLY A 155 -13.46 6.97 -22.98
N GLU A 156 -13.71 7.35 -21.73
CA GLU A 156 -12.85 8.27 -20.97
C GLU A 156 -11.81 7.46 -20.18
N ILE A 157 -10.53 7.59 -20.55
CA ILE A 157 -9.43 6.85 -19.91
C ILE A 157 -9.02 7.57 -18.63
N ILE A 158 -9.19 6.88 -17.49
CA ILE A 158 -8.79 7.36 -16.16
C ILE A 158 -7.34 7.00 -15.87
N ASN A 159 -7.00 5.72 -16.06
CA ASN A 159 -5.68 5.18 -15.75
C ASN A 159 -5.35 4.05 -16.73
N VAL A 160 -4.07 3.92 -17.09
CA VAL A 160 -3.59 2.73 -17.78
C VAL A 160 -2.46 2.11 -16.98
N GLY A 161 -2.68 0.87 -16.54
CA GLY A 161 -1.69 0.05 -15.86
C GLY A 161 -1.05 -0.95 -16.81
N LEU A 162 0.19 -1.36 -16.52
CA LEU A 162 0.77 -2.55 -17.12
C LEU A 162 0.33 -3.78 -16.32
N GLY A 163 -0.35 -4.71 -16.98
CA GLY A 163 -0.74 -5.98 -16.41
C GLY A 163 0.48 -6.86 -16.11
N ALA A 164 0.39 -7.69 -15.07
CA ALA A 164 1.46 -8.59 -14.67
C ALA A 164 1.66 -9.78 -15.64
N ALA A 165 0.69 -10.05 -16.51
CA ALA A 165 0.72 -11.15 -17.46
C ALA A 165 1.25 -10.70 -18.83
N GLN A 166 2.14 -11.50 -19.41
CA GLN A 166 2.63 -11.36 -20.78
C GLN A 166 1.90 -12.36 -21.66
N ALA A 167 1.39 -11.92 -22.81
CA ALA A 167 0.77 -12.79 -23.81
C ALA A 167 1.79 -13.04 -24.94
N GLY A 168 2.77 -13.91 -24.71
CA GLY A 168 3.83 -14.18 -25.69
C GLY A 168 4.75 -12.97 -25.88
N LYS A 169 4.72 -12.32 -27.06
CA LYS A 169 5.48 -11.08 -27.34
C LYS A 169 4.67 -9.80 -27.08
N GLU A 170 3.44 -9.93 -26.59
CA GLU A 170 2.54 -8.82 -26.32
C GLU A 170 2.53 -8.48 -24.82
N ARG A 171 2.39 -7.19 -24.52
CA ARG A 171 2.17 -6.66 -23.18
C ARG A 171 0.69 -6.41 -22.96
N ILE A 172 0.22 -6.76 -21.77
CA ILE A 172 -1.17 -6.48 -21.38
C ILE A 172 -1.22 -5.09 -20.75
N TYR A 173 -2.08 -4.25 -21.30
CA TYR A 173 -2.41 -2.93 -20.77
C TYR A 173 -3.81 -3.00 -20.16
N ALA A 174 -3.91 -2.68 -18.88
CA ALA A 174 -5.15 -2.60 -18.13
C ALA A 174 -5.67 -1.15 -18.21
N PHE A 175 -6.60 -0.90 -19.13
CA PHE A 175 -7.27 0.38 -19.27
C PHE A 175 -8.42 0.46 -18.25
N ARG A 176 -8.34 1.43 -17.34
CA ARG A 176 -9.47 1.82 -16.50
C ARG A 176 -10.15 3.02 -17.12
N LEU A 177 -11.46 2.91 -17.30
CA LEU A 177 -12.31 3.91 -17.91
C LEU A 177 -13.36 4.40 -16.92
N ALA A 178 -13.86 5.61 -17.11
CA ALA A 178 -15.11 6.02 -16.48
C ALA A 178 -16.22 5.01 -16.84
N ARG A 179 -17.20 4.81 -15.94
CA ARG A 179 -18.25 3.81 -16.13
C ARG A 179 -18.94 3.98 -17.49
N ILE A 180 -18.83 2.96 -18.33
CA ILE A 180 -19.35 2.95 -19.70
C ILE A 180 -19.70 1.51 -20.13
N ASP A 181 -20.65 1.36 -21.06
CA ASP A 181 -20.86 0.11 -21.80
C ASP A 181 -19.62 -0.19 -22.65
N LEU A 182 -18.93 -1.29 -22.36
CA LEU A 182 -17.68 -1.65 -23.03
C LEU A 182 -17.88 -2.21 -24.45
N LYS A 183 -19.11 -2.58 -24.85
CA LYS A 183 -19.35 -3.24 -26.14
C LYS A 183 -18.86 -2.44 -27.36
N PRO A 184 -19.12 -1.13 -27.50
CA PRO A 184 -18.65 -0.37 -28.66
C PRO A 184 -17.11 -0.29 -28.71
N ILE A 185 -16.47 -0.17 -27.55
CA ILE A 185 -15.01 -0.12 -27.43
C ILE A 185 -14.39 -1.46 -27.83
N ILE A 186 -14.94 -2.57 -27.34
CA ILE A 186 -14.47 -3.92 -27.66
C ILE A 186 -14.62 -4.19 -29.17
N ALA A 187 -15.73 -3.78 -29.79
CA ALA A 187 -15.93 -3.92 -31.22
C ALA A 187 -14.86 -3.13 -32.01
N SER A 188 -14.67 -1.84 -31.67
CA SER A 188 -13.67 -0.99 -32.31
C SER A 188 -12.26 -1.56 -32.22
N LEU A 189 -11.86 -2.07 -31.04
CA LEU A 189 -10.54 -2.67 -30.85
C LEU A 189 -10.36 -3.94 -31.69
N LYS A 190 -11.36 -4.83 -31.69
CA LYS A 190 -11.31 -6.07 -32.47
C LYS A 190 -11.26 -5.83 -33.98
N ASP A 191 -12.01 -4.84 -34.48
CA ASP A 191 -12.01 -4.47 -35.90
C ASP A 191 -10.63 -3.97 -36.37
N HIS A 192 -9.81 -3.45 -35.45
CA HIS A 192 -8.44 -3.00 -35.71
C HIS A 192 -7.38 -4.03 -35.31
N GLY A 193 -7.78 -5.29 -35.09
CA GLY A 193 -6.86 -6.39 -34.75
C GLY A 193 -6.31 -6.36 -33.34
N VAL A 194 -6.87 -5.52 -32.45
CA VAL A 194 -6.45 -5.41 -31.06
C VAL A 194 -7.19 -6.43 -30.20
N LYS A 195 -6.43 -7.26 -29.46
CA LYS A 195 -6.97 -8.35 -28.66
C LYS A 195 -7.36 -7.89 -27.26
N VAL A 196 -8.64 -8.02 -26.93
CA VAL A 196 -9.15 -7.91 -25.56
C VAL A 196 -8.95 -9.24 -24.84
N VAL A 197 -8.33 -9.19 -23.65
CA VAL A 197 -7.98 -10.35 -22.83
C VAL A 197 -9.00 -10.57 -21.71
N GLU A 198 -9.35 -9.51 -20.98
CA GLU A 198 -10.24 -9.55 -19.83
C GLU A 198 -11.02 -8.24 -19.71
N LEU A 199 -12.18 -8.28 -19.06
CA LEU A 199 -12.97 -7.10 -18.73
C LEU A 199 -13.58 -7.23 -17.34
N VAL A 200 -13.77 -6.10 -16.68
CA VAL A 200 -14.48 -5.99 -15.39
C VAL A 200 -15.41 -4.78 -15.49
N GLU A 201 -16.70 -4.97 -15.19
CA GLU A 201 -17.70 -3.89 -15.15
C GLU A 201 -17.96 -3.40 -13.74
#